data_AF-A0A453JVL8-F1
#
_entry.id   AF-A0A453JVL8-F1
#
_cell.length_a   1.000
_cell.length_b   1.000
_cell.length_c   1.000
_cell.angle_alpha   90.00
_cell.angle_beta   90.00
_cell.angle_gamma   90.00
#
_symmetry.space_group_name_H-M   'P 1'
#
loop_
_entity.id
_entity.type
_entity.pdbx_description
1 polymer ?
#
loop_
_entity_poly.entity_id
_entity_poly.type
_entity_poly.pdbx_seq_one_letter_code
_entity_poly.pdbx_strand_id
1 'polypeptide(L)'
;VALAISFMINLFVTTVFAKGFYGSKEAGSIGLENAGQYLQEKFGGGFLPILYIWGIGLLAAGQSSTITGTYAGQFIMGGFLNLRLKKWLRALITRSFAIVPTIIVALFFDSSDALDVLNEWLNVLQSIQIPFALIPLITLVSKEQVMGVFRIGRKMQMFCVKSIYP
;
A
#
# COMPACT_ATOMS: atom_id res chain seq x y z
N VAL A 1 -18.34 -3.19 1.71
CA VAL A 1 -18.44 -1.71 1.70
C VAL A 1 -17.06 -1.05 1.62
N ALA A 2 -16.16 -1.26 2.59
CA ALA A 2 -14.83 -0.61 2.59
C ALA A 2 -13.99 -0.83 1.30
N LEU A 3 -13.92 -2.07 0.79
CA LEU A 3 -13.21 -2.36 -0.48
C LEU A 3 -13.85 -1.66 -1.69
N ALA A 4 -15.18 -1.49 -1.70
CA ALA A 4 -15.88 -0.80 -2.77
C ALA A 4 -15.57 0.71 -2.74
N ILE A 5 -15.48 1.31 -1.54
CA ILE A 5 -15.05 2.70 -1.37
C ILE A 5 -13.61 2.87 -1.85
N SER A 6 -12.69 1.97 -1.46
CA SER A 6 -11.30 1.99 -1.92
C SER A 6 -11.20 1.88 -3.45
N PHE A 7 -11.98 0.98 -4.05
CA PHE A 7 -12.08 0.86 -5.50
C PHE A 7 -12.57 2.15 -6.16
N MET A 8 -13.61 2.81 -5.61
CA MET A 8 -14.07 4.10 -6.12
C MET A 8 -13.01 5.20 -6.01
N ILE A 9 -12.29 5.28 -4.90
CA ILE A 9 -11.21 6.27 -4.72
C ILE A 9 -10.13 6.05 -5.78
N ASN A 10 -9.64 4.82 -5.94
CA ASN A 10 -8.63 4.50 -6.93
C ASN A 10 -9.11 4.80 -8.36
N LEU A 11 -10.37 4.46 -8.67
CA LEU A 11 -10.98 4.78 -9.96
C LEU A 11 -11.00 6.29 -10.22
N PHE A 12 -11.39 7.09 -9.23
CA PHE A 12 -11.40 8.55 -9.36
C PHE A 12 -10.00 9.12 -9.53
N VAL A 13 -9.03 8.70 -8.72
CA VAL A 13 -7.64 9.16 -8.83
C VAL A 13 -7.10 8.84 -10.21
N THR A 14 -7.19 7.59 -10.66
CA THR A 14 -6.71 7.17 -11.99
C THR A 14 -7.42 7.94 -13.12
N THR A 15 -8.74 8.14 -13.04
CA THR A 15 -9.50 8.86 -14.07
C THR A 15 -9.14 10.34 -14.13
N VAL A 16 -8.91 11.00 -12.98
CA VAL A 16 -8.48 12.41 -12.92
C VAL A 16 -7.10 12.58 -13.54
N PHE A 17 -6.14 11.71 -13.21
CA PHE A 17 -4.80 11.76 -13.80
C PHE A 17 -4.81 11.39 -15.28
N ALA A 18 -5.60 10.40 -15.70
CA ALA A 18 -5.76 10.07 -17.11
C ALA A 18 -6.36 11.25 -17.90
N LYS A 19 -7.47 11.83 -17.44
CA LYS A 19 -8.07 12.99 -18.11
C LYS A 19 -7.16 14.21 -18.10
N GLY A 20 -6.39 14.39 -17.03
CA GLY A 20 -5.46 15.49 -16.85
C GLY A 20 -4.21 15.36 -17.73
N PHE A 21 -3.58 14.20 -17.80
CA PHE A 21 -2.20 14.10 -18.27
C PHE A 21 -1.97 13.02 -19.33
N TYR A 22 -3.00 12.27 -19.73
CA TYR A 22 -2.85 11.25 -20.76
C TYR A 22 -2.33 11.84 -22.07
N GLY A 23 -1.19 11.32 -22.55
CA GLY A 23 -0.53 11.77 -23.79
C GLY A 23 0.35 13.01 -23.64
N SER A 24 0.51 13.59 -22.43
CA SER A 24 1.47 14.67 -22.20
C SER A 24 2.90 14.14 -21.97
N LYS A 25 3.91 14.97 -22.25
CA LYS A 25 5.32 14.64 -21.95
C LYS A 25 5.59 14.55 -20.44
N GLU A 26 4.75 15.20 -19.63
CA GLU A 26 4.85 15.26 -18.18
C GLU A 26 4.29 14.00 -17.50
N ALA A 27 3.48 13.19 -18.19
CA ALA A 27 2.82 12.03 -17.57
C ALA A 27 3.81 11.01 -16.96
N GLY A 28 5.02 10.91 -17.51
CA GLY A 28 6.06 10.01 -17.01
C GLY A 28 6.78 10.53 -15.75
N SER A 29 6.69 11.82 -15.44
CA SER A 29 7.38 12.44 -14.31
C SER A 29 6.45 12.77 -13.14
N ILE A 30 5.16 12.42 -13.23
CA ILE A 30 4.19 12.65 -12.15
C ILE A 30 4.36 11.57 -11.08
N GLY A 31 4.91 11.98 -9.95
CA GLY A 31 5.07 11.18 -8.73
C GLY A 31 4.21 11.70 -7.57
N LEU A 32 4.26 11.01 -6.43
CA LEU A 32 3.50 11.39 -5.23
C LEU A 32 3.82 12.79 -4.71
N GLU A 33 5.09 13.23 -4.89
CA GLU A 33 5.60 14.53 -4.45
C GLU A 33 5.01 15.70 -5.24
N ASN A 34 5.10 15.63 -6.57
CA ASN A 34 4.72 16.72 -7.47
C ASN A 34 3.27 16.63 -7.97
N ALA A 35 2.58 15.49 -7.79
CA ALA A 35 1.19 15.27 -8.17
C ALA A 35 0.24 16.40 -7.70
N GLY A 36 0.41 16.87 -6.46
CA GLY A 36 -0.42 17.95 -5.92
C GLY A 36 -0.21 19.29 -6.64
N GLN A 37 1.02 19.57 -7.08
CA GLN A 37 1.35 20.78 -7.84
C GLN A 37 0.76 20.71 -9.25
N TYR A 38 0.95 19.59 -9.94
CA TYR A 38 0.36 19.35 -11.26
C TYR A 38 -1.17 19.46 -11.24
N LEU A 39 -1.83 18.91 -10.21
CA LEU A 39 -3.28 19.04 -10.05
C LEU A 39 -3.70 20.49 -9.78
N GLN A 40 -2.92 21.23 -8.99
CA GLN A 40 -3.17 22.65 -8.71
C GLN A 40 -3.02 23.51 -9.97
N GLU A 41 -2.00 23.27 -10.80
CA GLU A 41 -1.79 24.02 -12.04
C GLU A 41 -2.90 23.76 -13.06
N LYS A 42 -3.37 22.51 -13.14
CA LYS A 42 -4.36 22.11 -14.15
C LYS A 42 -5.82 22.38 -13.77
N PHE A 43 -6.16 22.18 -12.49
CA PHE A 43 -7.53 22.25 -12.00
C PHE A 43 -7.74 23.28 -10.88
N GLY A 44 -6.70 24.05 -10.53
CA GLY A 44 -6.77 25.09 -9.50
C GLY A 44 -7.65 26.29 -9.88
N GLY A 45 -7.65 27.29 -9.01
CA GLY A 45 -8.48 28.51 -9.16
C GLY A 45 -9.72 28.53 -8.27
N GLY A 46 -9.95 27.50 -7.45
CA GLY A 46 -10.99 27.47 -6.42
C GLY A 46 -10.56 28.09 -5.08
N PHE A 47 -11.51 28.21 -4.14
CA PHE A 47 -11.30 28.79 -2.80
C PHE A 47 -10.27 28.01 -1.95
N LEU A 48 -10.18 26.68 -2.14
CA LEU A 48 -9.20 25.84 -1.47
C LEU A 48 -8.18 25.30 -2.49
N PRO A 49 -6.87 25.52 -2.28
CA PRO A 49 -5.84 24.92 -3.12
C PRO A 49 -5.87 23.39 -3.04
N ILE A 50 -5.94 22.74 -4.21
CA ILE A 50 -5.93 21.30 -4.40
C ILE A 50 -4.65 20.69 -3.80
N LEU A 51 -3.55 21.42 -3.84
CA LEU A 51 -2.28 21.03 -3.20
C LEU A 51 -2.47 20.69 -1.71
N TYR A 52 -3.26 21.47 -0.97
CA TYR A 52 -3.51 21.20 0.45
C TYR A 52 -4.43 20.00 0.64
N ILE A 53 -5.43 19.83 -0.22
CA ILE A 53 -6.33 18.66 -0.18
C ILE A 53 -5.52 17.38 -0.43
N TRP A 54 -4.62 17.39 -1.41
CA TRP A 54 -3.70 16.30 -1.70
C TRP A 54 -2.79 16.00 -0.49
N GLY A 55 -2.15 17.04 0.08
CA GLY A 55 -1.28 16.89 1.24
C GLY A 55 -2.00 16.33 2.47
N ILE A 56 -3.19 16.82 2.80
CA ILE A 56 -4.02 16.28 3.89
C ILE A 56 -4.41 14.83 3.61
N GLY A 57 -4.75 14.51 2.37
CA GLY A 57 -5.06 13.15 1.92
C GLY A 57 -3.88 12.19 2.12
N LEU A 58 -2.68 12.60 1.72
CA LEU A 58 -1.44 11.83 1.92
C LEU A 58 -1.15 11.61 3.41
N LEU A 59 -1.30 12.65 4.23
CA LEU A 59 -1.12 12.52 5.68
C LEU A 59 -2.14 11.56 6.30
N ALA A 60 -3.42 11.67 5.94
CA ALA A 60 -4.48 10.78 6.42
C ALA A 60 -4.23 9.31 6.01
N ALA A 61 -3.82 9.08 4.76
CA ALA A 61 -3.45 7.75 4.27
C ALA A 61 -2.28 7.14 5.06
N GLY A 62 -1.25 7.94 5.35
CA GLY A 62 -0.11 7.53 6.16
C GLY A 62 -0.47 7.13 7.60
N GLN A 63 -1.39 7.86 8.24
CA GLN A 63 -1.88 7.51 9.58
C GLN A 63 -2.68 6.19 9.57
N SER A 64 -3.58 6.02 8.60
CA SER A 64 -4.37 4.80 8.44
C SER A 64 -3.48 3.56 8.23
N SER A 65 -2.46 3.68 7.37
CA SER A 65 -1.49 2.61 7.11
C SER A 65 -0.70 2.23 8.37
N THR A 66 -0.25 3.22 9.15
CA THR A 66 0.46 2.97 10.41
C THR A 66 -0.38 2.16 11.39
N ILE A 67 -1.65 2.55 11.57
CA ILE A 67 -2.56 1.87 12.50
C ILE A 67 -2.74 0.42 12.06
N THR A 68 -3.07 0.20 10.79
CA THR A 68 -3.27 -1.15 10.22
C THR A 68 -2.01 -2.01 10.34
N GLY A 69 -0.83 -1.45 10.03
CA GLY A 69 0.46 -2.12 10.16
C GLY A 69 0.78 -2.53 11.61
N THR A 70 0.49 -1.67 12.59
CA THR A 70 0.73 -2.02 14.00
C THR A 70 -0.20 -3.13 14.50
N TYR A 71 -1.44 -3.20 14.01
CA TYR A 71 -2.36 -4.29 14.35
C TYR A 71 -1.97 -5.60 13.66
N ALA A 72 -1.68 -5.57 12.37
CA ALA A 72 -1.22 -6.75 11.63
C ALA A 72 0.08 -7.33 12.24
N GLY A 73 1.05 -6.46 12.55
CA GLY A 73 2.28 -6.86 13.23
C GLY A 73 2.05 -7.47 14.61
N GLN A 74 1.00 -7.07 15.33
CA GLN A 74 0.64 -7.69 16.61
C GLN A 74 0.28 -9.17 16.45
N PHE A 75 -0.57 -9.48 15.47
CA PHE A 75 -1.02 -10.84 15.24
C PHE A 75 0.12 -11.72 14.77
N ILE A 76 0.99 -11.20 13.90
CA ILE A 76 2.17 -11.94 13.43
C ILE A 76 3.16 -12.19 14.58
N MET A 77 3.54 -11.16 15.33
CA MET A 77 4.51 -11.30 16.42
C MET A 77 3.98 -12.17 17.56
N GLY A 78 2.70 -12.04 17.91
CA GLY A 78 2.08 -12.85 18.96
C GLY A 78 1.81 -14.29 18.54
N GLY A 79 1.44 -14.51 17.28
CA GLY A 79 1.09 -15.83 16.74
C GLY A 79 2.31 -16.65 16.33
N PHE A 80 3.23 -16.08 15.55
CA PHE A 80 4.36 -16.82 14.97
C PHE A 80 5.64 -16.74 15.80
N LEU A 81 5.94 -15.61 16.43
CA LEU A 81 7.18 -15.39 17.16
C LEU A 81 7.02 -15.51 18.69
N ASN A 82 5.77 -15.64 19.18
CA ASN A 82 5.39 -15.58 20.60
C ASN A 82 6.01 -14.38 21.36
N LEU A 83 6.24 -13.26 20.65
CA LEU A 83 6.83 -12.05 21.18
C LEU A 83 5.74 -11.05 21.58
N ARG A 84 5.67 -10.71 22.87
CA ARG A 84 4.71 -9.74 23.42
C ARG A 84 5.38 -8.40 23.71
N LEU A 85 5.44 -7.54 22.70
CA LEU A 85 5.94 -6.17 22.83
C LEU A 85 4.80 -5.17 23.11
N LYS A 86 5.11 -4.09 23.83
CA LYS A 86 4.19 -2.96 24.03
C LYS A 86 3.88 -2.28 22.69
N LYS A 87 2.64 -1.80 22.51
CA LYS A 87 2.17 -1.18 21.25
C LYS A 87 3.07 -0.05 20.75
N TRP A 88 3.48 0.86 21.66
CA TRP A 88 4.35 1.98 21.31
C TRP A 88 5.75 1.54 20.89
N LEU A 89 6.34 0.56 21.59
CA LEU A 89 7.66 0.04 21.23
C LEU A 89 7.65 -0.66 19.87
N ARG A 90 6.59 -1.43 19.57
CA ARG A 90 6.41 -2.06 18.26
C ARG A 90 6.28 -1.02 17.14
N ALA A 91 5.49 0.04 17.37
CA ALA A 91 5.35 1.13 16.42
C ALA A 91 6.67 1.88 16.20
N LEU A 92 7.45 2.10 17.25
CA LEU A 92 8.73 2.78 17.14
C LEU A 92 9.75 1.96 16.36
N ILE A 93 9.88 0.66 16.67
CA ILE A 93 10.80 -0.24 15.96
C ILE A 93 10.45 -0.30 14.46
N THR A 94 9.19 -0.57 14.13
CA THR A 94 8.74 -0.67 12.73
C THR A 94 8.90 0.64 11.96
N ARG A 95 8.64 1.79 12.60
CA ARG A 95 8.88 3.10 11.99
C ARG A 95 10.36 3.40 11.82
N SER A 96 11.22 3.06 12.78
CA SER A 96 12.67 3.23 12.64
C SER A 96 13.22 2.42 11.47
N PHE A 97 12.77 1.16 11.30
CA PHE A 97 13.17 0.34 10.16
C PHE A 97 12.70 0.88 8.81
N ALA A 98 11.59 1.62 8.76
CA ALA A 98 11.13 2.27 7.53
C ALA A 98 11.82 3.62 7.28
N ILE A 99 11.99 4.44 8.33
CA ILE A 99 12.50 5.80 8.23
C ILE A 99 14.02 5.82 8.01
N VAL A 100 14.79 4.96 8.69
CA VAL A 100 16.26 4.99 8.60
C VAL A 100 16.76 4.75 7.18
N PRO A 101 16.33 3.70 6.45
CA PRO A 101 16.76 3.51 5.06
C PRO A 101 16.30 4.66 4.15
N THR A 102 15.10 5.19 4.39
CA THR A 102 14.56 6.31 3.61
C THR A 102 15.39 7.58 3.79
N ILE A 103 15.78 7.92 5.03
CA ILE A 103 16.64 9.07 5.32
C ILE A 103 18.02 8.87 4.70
N ILE A 104 18.59 7.66 4.80
CA ILE A 104 19.89 7.36 4.17
C ILE A 104 19.79 7.61 2.65
N VAL A 105 18.77 7.07 1.99
CA VAL A 105 18.58 7.31 0.54
C VAL A 105 18.41 8.80 0.25
N ALA A 106 17.58 9.52 1.00
CA ALA A 106 17.36 10.95 0.80
C ALA A 106 18.61 11.83 1.01
N LEU A 107 19.51 11.45 1.92
CA LEU A 107 20.74 12.22 2.19
C LEU A 107 21.88 11.91 1.22
N PHE A 108 21.97 10.66 0.73
CA PHE A 108 23.04 10.24 -0.18
C PHE A 108 22.68 10.42 -1.65
N PHE A 109 21.38 10.43 -1.98
CA PHE A 109 20.88 10.59 -3.33
C PHE A 109 19.95 11.81 -3.38
N ASP A 110 20.50 12.94 -3.80
CA ASP A 110 19.83 14.24 -3.89
C ASP A 110 18.85 14.33 -5.09
N SER A 111 18.45 13.18 -5.66
CA SER A 111 17.66 13.07 -6.89
C SER A 111 16.36 12.33 -6.60
N SER A 112 15.22 12.90 -6.98
CA SER A 112 13.87 12.30 -6.87
C SER A 112 13.82 10.85 -7.40
N ASP A 113 14.62 10.57 -8.44
CA ASP A 113 14.75 9.27 -9.08
C ASP A 113 15.14 8.15 -8.09
N ALA A 114 15.94 8.44 -7.06
CA ALA A 114 16.39 7.43 -6.11
C ALA A 114 15.26 6.98 -5.16
N LEU A 115 14.34 7.89 -4.82
CA LEU A 115 13.15 7.55 -4.03
C LEU A 115 12.13 6.78 -4.87
N ASP A 116 12.00 7.11 -6.16
CA ASP A 116 11.15 6.36 -7.08
C ASP A 116 11.69 4.95 -7.31
N VAL A 117 13.00 4.79 -7.50
CA VAL A 117 13.65 3.48 -7.56
C VAL A 117 13.41 2.69 -6.27
N LEU A 118 13.55 3.32 -5.09
CA LEU A 118 13.25 2.67 -3.83
C LEU A 118 11.79 2.19 -3.76
N ASN A 119 10.84 3.02 -4.21
CA ASN A 119 9.42 2.66 -4.26
C ASN A 119 9.15 1.49 -5.21
N GLU A 120 9.80 1.45 -6.39
CA GLU A 120 9.71 0.33 -7.32
C GLU A 120 10.23 -0.96 -6.69
N TRP A 121 11.40 -0.92 -6.03
CA TRP A 121 11.94 -2.07 -5.31
C TRP A 121 11.05 -2.54 -4.17
N LEU A 122 10.42 -1.62 -3.43
CA LEU A 122 9.44 -1.95 -2.40
C LEU A 122 8.23 -2.68 -2.99
N ASN A 123 7.73 -2.22 -4.15
CA ASN A 123 6.64 -2.89 -4.86
C ASN A 123 7.03 -4.29 -5.35
N VAL A 124 8.24 -4.46 -5.88
CA VAL A 124 8.78 -5.77 -6.27
C VAL A 124 8.85 -6.69 -5.05
N LEU A 125 9.42 -6.21 -3.94
CA LEU A 125 9.51 -6.97 -2.70
C LEU A 125 8.13 -7.35 -2.16
N GLN A 126 7.15 -6.45 -2.26
CA GLN A 126 5.77 -6.74 -1.86
C GLN A 126 5.14 -7.82 -2.74
N SER A 127 5.35 -7.78 -4.06
CA SER A 127 4.83 -8.80 -4.97
C SER A 127 5.34 -10.21 -4.64
N ILE A 128 6.60 -10.33 -4.22
CA ILE A 128 7.22 -11.59 -3.81
C ILE A 128 6.60 -12.11 -2.50
N GLN A 129 6.26 -11.22 -1.55
CA GLN A 129 5.69 -11.60 -0.24
C GLN A 129 4.25 -12.12 -0.32
N ILE A 130 3.45 -11.62 -1.27
CA ILE A 130 2.01 -11.93 -1.37
C ILE A 130 1.75 -13.44 -1.53
N PRO A 131 2.43 -14.19 -2.42
CA PRO A 131 2.29 -15.64 -2.52
C PRO A 131 2.57 -16.38 -1.20
N PHE A 132 3.60 -15.97 -0.45
CA PHE A 132 3.94 -16.60 0.83
C PHE A 132 2.85 -16.42 1.90
N ALA A 133 2.07 -15.34 1.84
CA ALA A 133 0.91 -15.15 2.71
C ALA A 133 -0.32 -15.92 2.20
N LEU A 134 -0.55 -15.93 0.89
CA LEU A 134 -1.74 -16.52 0.26
C LEU A 134 -1.74 -18.06 0.25
N ILE A 135 -0.60 -18.70 -0.03
CA ILE A 135 -0.52 -20.17 -0.13
C ILE A 135 -0.91 -20.85 1.19
N PRO A 136 -0.37 -20.46 2.37
CA PRO A 136 -0.80 -21.00 3.65
C PRO A 136 -2.27 -20.69 3.95
N LEU A 137 -2.73 -19.48 3.63
CA LEU A 137 -4.13 -19.08 3.87
C LEU A 137 -5.11 -19.97 3.08
N ILE A 138 -4.88 -20.16 1.78
CA ILE A 138 -5.72 -21.03 0.94
C ILE A 138 -5.67 -22.47 1.45
N THR A 139 -4.50 -22.94 1.86
CA THR A 139 -4.32 -24.28 2.42
C THR A 139 -5.12 -24.46 3.71
N LEU A 140 -5.08 -23.50 4.62
CA LEU A 140 -5.82 -23.53 5.89
C LEU A 140 -7.33 -23.45 5.66
N VAL A 141 -7.78 -22.56 4.78
CA VAL A 141 -9.20 -22.37 4.47
C VAL A 141 -9.79 -23.54 3.66
N SER A 142 -8.94 -24.32 3.00
CA SER A 142 -9.33 -25.55 2.28
C SER A 142 -9.33 -26.80 3.15
N LYS A 143 -8.78 -26.75 4.38
CA LYS A 143 -8.70 -27.91 5.29
C LYS A 143 -9.99 -28.04 6.11
N GLU A 144 -10.63 -29.19 5.99
CA GLU A 144 -11.85 -29.52 6.75
C GLU A 144 -11.60 -29.58 8.26
N GLN A 145 -10.41 -30.01 8.67
CA GLN A 145 -10.01 -30.03 10.09
C GLN A 145 -9.97 -28.62 10.73
N VAL A 146 -9.73 -27.57 9.94
CA VAL A 146 -9.60 -26.19 10.44
C VAL A 146 -10.90 -25.41 10.28
N MET A 147 -11.57 -25.55 9.12
CA MET A 147 -12.77 -24.77 8.79
C MET A 147 -14.09 -25.51 9.03
N GLY A 148 -14.07 -26.83 9.23
CA GLY A 148 -15.26 -27.67 9.34
C GLY A 148 -16.21 -27.46 8.16
N VAL A 149 -17.46 -27.12 8.48
CA VAL A 149 -18.55 -26.89 7.52
C VAL A 149 -18.32 -25.64 6.64
N PHE A 150 -17.45 -24.71 7.05
CA PHE A 150 -17.16 -23.45 6.33
C PHE A 150 -16.00 -23.55 5.33
N ARG A 151 -15.58 -24.76 4.97
CA ARG A 151 -14.52 -25.00 3.98
C ARG A 151 -14.88 -24.41 2.62
N ILE A 152 -13.91 -23.80 1.94
CA ILE A 152 -14.11 -23.30 0.58
C ILE A 152 -14.30 -24.44 -0.44
N GLY A 153 -15.22 -24.25 -1.38
CA GLY A 153 -15.46 -25.20 -2.46
C GLY A 153 -14.27 -25.28 -3.44
N ARG A 154 -14.10 -26.44 -4.10
CA ARG A 154 -13.01 -26.69 -5.07
C ARG A 154 -12.92 -25.66 -6.19
N LYS A 155 -14.06 -25.11 -6.64
CA LYS A 155 -14.10 -24.05 -7.67
C LYS A 155 -13.44 -22.75 -7.18
N MET A 156 -13.76 -22.33 -5.95
CA MET A 156 -13.17 -21.15 -5.33
C MET A 156 -11.67 -21.36 -5.06
N GLN A 157 -11.29 -22.55 -4.57
CA GLN A 157 -9.89 -22.91 -4.37
C GLN A 157 -9.08 -22.82 -5.68
N MET A 158 -9.61 -23.39 -6.77
CA MET A 158 -8.96 -23.36 -8.08
C MET A 158 -8.83 -21.93 -8.63
N PHE A 159 -9.87 -21.11 -8.45
CA PHE A 159 -9.83 -19.69 -8.80
C PHE A 159 -8.72 -18.94 -8.04
N CYS A 160 -8.66 -19.12 -6.71
CA CYS A 160 -7.64 -18.47 -5.89
C CYS A 160 -6.21 -18.90 -6.25
N VAL A 161 -5.99 -20.20 -6.52
CA VAL A 161 -4.67 -20.70 -6.93
C VAL A 161 -4.28 -20.15 -8.31
N LYS A 162 -5.20 -20.12 -9.26
CA LYS A 162 -4.94 -19.59 -10.60
C LYS A 162 -4.67 -18.07 -10.58
N SER A 163 -5.22 -17.35 -9.62
CA SER A 163 -4.93 -15.92 -9.44
C SER A 163 -3.53 -15.63 -8.88
N ILE A 164 -2.84 -16.63 -8.31
CA ILE A 164 -1.47 -16.49 -7.77
C ILE A 164 -0.41 -16.80 -8.84
N TYR A 165 -0.76 -17.65 -9.81
CA TYR A 165 0.10 -18.06 -10.91
C TYR A 165 -0.52 -17.57 -12.23
N PRO A 166 -0.31 -16.28 -12.60
CA PRO A 166 -0.77 -15.74 -13.88
C PRO A 166 -0.11 -16.43 -15.08
#